data_AF-A0A150VFE5-F1
#
_entry.id   AF-A0A150VFE5-F1
#
_cell.length_a   1.000
_cell.length_b   1.000
_cell.length_c   1.000
_cell.angle_alpha   90.00
_cell.angle_beta   90.00
_cell.angle_gamma   90.00
#
_symmetry.space_group_name_H-M   'P 1'
#
loop_
_entity.id
_entity.type
_entity.pdbx_description
1 polymer ?
#
loop_
_entity_poly.entity_id
_entity_poly.type
_entity_poly.pdbx_seq_one_letter_code
_entity_poly.pdbx_strand_id
1 'polypeptide(L)'
;LRAHFLNMLDNTEPPNSFKISEVASQLTPSELADLGYEHCQEAMPAIIHLAFELREFDDLEIIVKGRLAPDDATPEEVIEMEGPVRVRRKD
;
A
#
# COMPACT_ATOMS: atom_id res chain seq x y z
N LEU A 1 -10.67 -3.80 1.33
CA LEU A 1 -9.31 -3.20 1.31
C LEU A 1 -8.25 -4.08 1.98
N ARG A 2 -8.29 -4.24 3.32
CA ARG A 2 -7.25 -4.96 4.09
C ARG A 2 -6.97 -6.38 3.59
N ALA A 3 -8.03 -7.13 3.25
CA ALA A 3 -7.88 -8.49 2.72
C ALA A 3 -7.05 -8.55 1.43
N HIS A 4 -7.30 -7.64 0.47
CA HIS A 4 -6.53 -7.56 -0.77
C HIS A 4 -5.06 -7.20 -0.52
N PHE A 5 -4.82 -6.28 0.42
CA PHE A 5 -3.45 -5.91 0.80
C PHE A 5 -2.68 -7.08 1.41
N LEU A 6 -3.27 -7.76 2.40
CA LEU A 6 -2.65 -8.91 3.05
C LEU A 6 -2.44 -10.06 2.07
N ASN A 7 -3.40 -10.32 1.18
CA ASN A 7 -3.23 -11.32 0.14
C ASN A 7 -2.03 -11.00 -0.76
N MET A 8 -1.84 -9.74 -1.17
CA MET A 8 -0.66 -9.33 -1.93
C MET A 8 0.63 -9.52 -1.13
N LEU A 9 0.60 -9.20 0.16
CA LEU A 9 1.74 -9.30 1.05
C LEU A 9 2.17 -10.76 1.28
N ASP A 10 1.21 -11.64 1.59
CA ASP A 10 1.43 -13.07 1.84
C ASP A 10 1.94 -13.80 0.60
N ASN A 11 1.53 -13.35 -0.60
CA ASN A 11 1.96 -13.93 -1.87
C ASN A 11 3.19 -13.26 -2.49
N THR A 12 3.78 -12.25 -1.82
CA THR A 12 5.02 -11.60 -2.27
C THR A 12 6.17 -12.02 -1.37
N GLU A 13 7.05 -12.86 -1.90
CA GLU A 13 8.28 -13.29 -1.21
C GLU A 13 9.37 -12.23 -1.34
N PRO A 14 10.04 -11.83 -0.25
CA PRO A 14 11.25 -11.02 -0.30
C PRO A 14 12.32 -11.62 -1.25
N PRO A 15 13.11 -10.79 -1.95
CA PRO A 15 13.17 -9.32 -1.87
C PRO A 15 12.13 -8.62 -2.76
N ASN A 16 11.17 -9.35 -3.34
CA ASN A 16 10.18 -8.78 -4.25
C ASN A 16 9.24 -7.82 -3.54
N SER A 17 8.63 -6.93 -4.31
CA SER A 17 7.67 -5.94 -3.81
C SER A 17 6.51 -5.77 -4.79
N PHE A 18 5.34 -5.43 -4.26
CA PHE A 18 4.16 -5.09 -5.05
C PHE A 18 3.86 -3.60 -4.96
N LYS A 19 3.11 -3.07 -5.92
CA LYS A 19 2.69 -1.66 -5.95
C LYS A 19 1.38 -1.48 -5.21
N ILE A 20 1.21 -0.34 -4.55
CA ILE A 20 -0.08 0.03 -3.95
C ILE A 20 -1.20 0.08 -5.02
N SER A 21 -0.87 0.53 -6.24
CA SER A 21 -1.81 0.55 -7.37
C SER A 21 -2.32 -0.83 -7.78
N GLU A 22 -1.54 -1.89 -7.54
CA GLU A 22 -1.97 -3.27 -7.84
C GLU A 22 -3.03 -3.73 -6.83
N VAL A 23 -2.92 -3.34 -5.56
CA VAL A 23 -3.96 -3.55 -4.55
C VAL A 23 -5.24 -2.80 -4.94
N ALA A 24 -5.12 -1.52 -5.31
CA ALA A 24 -6.25 -0.71 -5.74
C ALA A 24 -6.98 -1.33 -6.94
N SER A 25 -6.24 -1.87 -7.91
CA SER A 25 -6.80 -2.49 -9.12
C SER A 25 -7.56 -3.80 -8.88
N GLN A 26 -7.38 -4.43 -7.72
CA GLN A 26 -8.11 -5.65 -7.34
C GLN A 26 -9.47 -5.36 -6.70
N LEU A 27 -9.72 -4.11 -6.31
CA LEU A 27 -11.01 -3.71 -5.76
C LEU A 27 -12.09 -3.77 -6.84
N THR A 28 -13.14 -4.52 -6.55
CA THR A 28 -14.33 -4.58 -7.39
C THR A 28 -15.13 -3.28 -7.30
N PRO A 29 -16.00 -2.97 -8.28
CA PRO A 29 -16.86 -1.78 -8.21
C PRO A 29 -17.73 -1.71 -6.96
N SER A 30 -18.23 -2.86 -6.46
CA SER A 30 -18.98 -2.92 -5.21
C SER A 30 -18.12 -2.58 -3.99
N GLU A 31 -16.90 -3.11 -3.92
CA GLU A 31 -15.98 -2.79 -2.82
C GLU A 31 -15.54 -1.33 -2.85
N LEU A 32 -15.36 -0.74 -4.02
CA LEU A 32 -15.08 0.69 -4.16
C LEU A 32 -16.26 1.51 -3.63
N ALA A 33 -17.49 1.19 -4.05
CA ALA A 33 -18.68 1.88 -3.59
C ALA A 33 -18.89 1.75 -2.07
N ASP A 34 -18.65 0.57 -1.49
CA ASP A 34 -18.73 0.34 -0.03
C ASP A 34 -17.70 1.17 0.74
N LEU A 35 -16.56 1.48 0.12
CA LEU A 35 -15.53 2.36 0.67
C LEU A 35 -15.78 3.85 0.37
N GLY A 36 -16.82 4.17 -0.41
CA GLY A 36 -17.15 5.54 -0.80
C GLY A 36 -16.34 6.08 -1.98
N TYR A 37 -15.78 5.20 -2.82
CA TYR A 37 -14.98 5.55 -4.00
C TYR A 37 -15.68 5.16 -5.30
N GLU A 38 -15.52 5.96 -6.35
CA GLU A 38 -16.00 5.65 -7.70
C GLU A 38 -14.90 5.00 -8.55
N HIS A 39 -13.64 5.34 -8.26
CA HIS A 39 -12.45 4.93 -8.99
C HIS A 39 -11.39 4.38 -8.05
N CYS A 40 -10.63 3.37 -8.51
CA CYS A 40 -9.62 2.74 -7.69
C CYS A 40 -8.48 3.68 -7.27
N GLN A 41 -8.19 4.71 -8.07
CA GLN A 41 -7.19 5.73 -7.77
C GLN A 41 -7.54 6.49 -6.48
N GLU A 42 -8.82 6.65 -6.15
CA GLU A 42 -9.27 7.33 -4.93
C GLU A 42 -8.98 6.52 -3.67
N ALA A 43 -8.84 5.19 -3.79
CA ALA A 43 -8.46 4.31 -2.69
C ALA A 43 -6.96 4.36 -2.37
N MET A 44 -6.13 4.94 -3.24
CA MET A 44 -4.67 4.94 -3.09
C MET A 44 -4.18 5.50 -1.75
N PRO A 45 -4.66 6.67 -1.27
CA PRO A 45 -4.27 7.19 0.04
C PRO A 45 -4.63 6.24 1.18
N ALA A 46 -5.85 5.66 1.16
CA ALA A 46 -6.29 4.73 2.19
C ALA A 46 -5.43 3.46 2.24
N ILE A 47 -4.96 2.97 1.09
CA ILE A 47 -4.04 1.82 1.04
C ILE A 47 -2.65 2.19 1.56
N ILE A 48 -2.18 3.42 1.32
CA ILE A 48 -0.92 3.92 1.90
C ILE A 48 -1.03 3.99 3.42
N HIS A 49 -2.10 4.56 3.96
CA HIS A 49 -2.35 4.58 5.40
C HIS A 49 -2.32 3.16 5.98
N LEU A 50 -3.03 2.21 5.36
CA LEU A 50 -3.01 0.82 5.79
C LEU A 50 -1.58 0.21 5.75
N ALA A 51 -0.77 0.54 4.75
CA ALA A 51 0.61 0.06 4.67
C ALA A 51 1.46 0.57 5.85
N PHE A 52 1.28 1.83 6.25
CA PHE A 52 1.95 2.40 7.41
C PHE A 52 1.43 1.84 8.74
N GLU A 53 0.13 1.66 8.89
CA GLU A 53 -0.45 0.98 10.05
C GLU A 53 0.17 -0.41 10.21
N LEU A 54 0.23 -1.20 9.12
CA LEU A 54 0.82 -2.53 9.18
C LEU A 54 2.33 -2.49 9.37
N ARG A 55 3.05 -1.47 8.89
CA ARG A 55 4.50 -1.32 9.11
C ARG A 55 4.88 -1.27 10.60
N GLU A 56 3.99 -0.74 11.45
CA GLU A 56 4.23 -0.68 12.90
C GLU A 56 4.13 -2.06 13.58
N PHE A 57 3.37 -3.01 13.01
CA PHE A 57 3.04 -4.28 13.64
C PHE A 57 3.61 -5.51 12.92
N ASP A 58 3.66 -5.45 11.61
CA ASP A 58 4.14 -6.48 10.70
C ASP A 58 5.44 -5.97 10.08
N ASP A 59 6.47 -6.80 10.07
CA ASP A 59 7.80 -6.50 9.53
C ASP A 59 7.75 -6.13 8.03
N LEU A 60 7.42 -4.87 7.74
CA LEU A 60 7.19 -4.35 6.39
C LEU A 60 8.15 -3.22 6.06
N GLU A 61 8.44 -3.11 4.76
CA GLU A 61 9.16 -2.00 4.18
C GLU A 61 8.29 -1.31 3.14
N ILE A 62 8.26 0.02 3.23
CA ILE A 62 7.63 0.89 2.24
C ILE A 62 8.74 1.49 1.38
N ILE A 63 8.60 1.38 0.06
CA ILE A 63 9.57 1.87 -0.92
C ILE A 63 8.89 2.94 -1.76
N VAL A 64 9.43 4.16 -1.70
CA VAL A 64 8.92 5.32 -2.44
C VAL A 64 9.97 5.75 -3.45
N LYS A 65 9.59 5.81 -4.74
CA LYS A 65 10.52 6.18 -5.83
C LYS A 65 11.83 5.37 -5.81
N GLY A 66 11.74 4.09 -5.44
CA GLY A 66 12.88 3.16 -5.41
C GLY A 66 13.78 3.27 -4.18
N ARG A 67 13.42 4.06 -3.17
CA ARG A 67 14.15 4.19 -1.89
C ARG A 67 13.27 3.72 -0.74
N LEU A 68 13.87 3.08 0.26
CA LEU A 68 13.17 2.77 1.50
C LEU A 68 12.71 4.07 2.18
N ALA A 69 11.46 4.10 2.59
CA ALA A 69 10.93 5.17 3.42
C ALA A 69 11.63 5.11 4.80
N PRO A 70 12.12 6.23 5.32
CA PRO A 70 12.75 6.25 6.64
C PRO A 70 11.74 5.88 7.74
N ASP A 71 12.22 5.53 8.93
CA ASP A 71 11.38 5.06 10.03
C ASP A 71 10.46 6.15 10.61
N ASP A 72 10.81 7.41 10.41
CA ASP A 72 10.02 8.59 10.79
C ASP A 72 9.11 9.12 9.66
N ALA A 73 9.12 8.49 8.48
CA ALA A 73 8.24 8.90 7.39
C ALA A 73 6.76 8.76 7.79
N THR A 74 5.93 9.68 7.33
CA THR A 74 4.48 9.61 7.53
C THR A 74 3.73 9.21 6.25
N PRO A 75 2.50 8.67 6.37
CA PRO A 75 1.63 8.46 5.21
C PRO A 75 1.44 9.73 4.37
N GLU A 76 1.24 10.87 5.02
CA GLU A 76 0.98 12.15 4.38
C GLU A 76 2.15 12.60 3.51
N GLU A 77 3.38 12.49 4.02
CA GLU A 77 4.60 12.79 3.25
C GLU A 77 4.70 11.92 2.00
N VAL A 78 4.36 10.63 2.12
CA VAL A 78 4.39 9.69 0.98
C VAL A 78 3.30 9.99 -0.04
N ILE A 79 2.11 10.38 0.41
CA ILE A 79 0.99 10.78 -0.46
C ILE A 79 1.37 12.05 -1.24
N GLU A 80 1.91 13.07 -0.56
CA GLU A 80 2.32 14.35 -1.18
C GLU A 80 3.49 14.20 -2.14
N MET A 81 4.39 13.24 -1.92
CA MET A 81 5.55 13.03 -2.78
C MET A 81 5.19 12.69 -4.23
N GLU A 82 3.98 12.19 -4.49
CA GLU A 82 3.48 11.72 -5.79
C GLU A 82 4.44 10.75 -6.51
N GLY A 83 4.04 9.48 -6.65
CA GLY A 83 4.84 8.52 -7.41
C GLY A 83 4.55 7.06 -7.08
N PRO A 84 5.33 6.14 -7.66
CA PRO A 84 5.16 4.73 -7.37
C PRO A 84 5.56 4.42 -5.92
N VAL A 85 4.58 3.93 -5.17
CA VAL A 85 4.75 3.38 -3.82
C VAL A 85 4.67 1.86 -3.92
N ARG A 86 5.67 1.20 -3.34
CA ARG A 86 5.79 -0.26 -3.28
C ARG A 86 5.89 -0.73 -1.84
N VAL A 87 5.46 -1.95 -1.58
CA VAL A 87 5.54 -2.59 -0.26
C VAL A 87 6.12 -3.99 -0.39
N ARG A 88 6.88 -4.42 0.63
CA ARG A 88 7.33 -5.81 0.81
C ARG A 88 7.47 -6.16 2.29
N ARG A 89 7.54 -7.45 2.60
CA ARG A 89 8.00 -7.95 3.91
C ARG A 89 9.50 -7.69 4.06
N LYS A 90 9.96 -7.42 5.28
CA LYS A 90 11.39 -7.43 5.63
C LYS A 90 11.89 -8.87 5.56
N ASP A 91 13.17 -9.01 5.20
CA ASP A 91 13.93 -10.26 5.30
C ASP A 91 14.32 -10.56 6.75
#